data_AF-A0A848SV58-F1
#
_entry.id   AF-A0A848SV58-F1
#
_cell.length_a   1.000
_cell.length_b   1.000
_cell.length_c   1.000
_cell.angle_alpha   90.00
_cell.angle_beta   90.00
_cell.angle_gamma   90.00
#
_symmetry.space_group_name_H-M   'P 1'
#
loop_
_entity.id
_entity.type
_entity.pdbx_description
1 polymer ?
#
loop_
_entity_poly.entity_id
_entity_poly.type
_entity_poly.pdbx_seq_one_letter_code
_entity_poly.pdbx_strand_id
1 'polypeptide(L)'
;MNKIIILSLCCVLFFACKDDEAEPKNEFTYNNETYELNKGFIEDFDTNSNGSFDVDVFLTSSNVNFDTGVGDFIGFGDMVYLDLNTNSAGQLVTGTYNYSVTRNAFTFVDGNILTSFNFTTLSGPEDEVVAGTVEVEAGSPESTIEFDLVTVSGLSVIGRYMGTFEDADF
;
A
#
# COMPACT_ATOMS: atom_id res chain seq x y z
N MET A 1 34.46 -62.92 -20.58
CA MET A 1 34.74 -61.77 -19.70
C MET A 1 34.97 -60.54 -20.57
N ASN A 2 34.07 -59.55 -20.45
CA ASN A 2 34.36 -58.11 -20.42
C ASN A 2 33.03 -57.36 -20.57
N LYS A 3 32.67 -56.58 -19.54
CA LYS A 3 31.56 -55.64 -19.55
C LYS A 3 32.04 -54.38 -20.27
N ILE A 4 31.28 -53.88 -21.25
CA ILE A 4 31.43 -52.51 -21.76
C ILE A 4 30.07 -51.85 -21.61
N ILE A 5 30.03 -50.85 -20.73
CA ILE A 5 28.92 -49.91 -20.54
C ILE A 5 29.18 -48.76 -21.50
N ILE A 6 28.25 -48.46 -22.41
CA ILE A 6 28.28 -47.23 -23.20
C ILE A 6 27.23 -46.29 -22.64
N LEU A 7 27.74 -45.22 -22.05
CA LEU A 7 27.04 -44.10 -21.44
C LEU A 7 26.37 -43.26 -22.55
N SER A 8 25.05 -43.13 -22.49
CA SER A 8 24.25 -42.29 -23.39
C SER A 8 24.48 -40.81 -23.04
N LEU A 9 24.99 -40.04 -24.01
CA LEU A 9 25.18 -38.60 -23.89
C LEU A 9 23.87 -37.89 -24.25
N CYS A 10 23.18 -37.41 -23.21
CA CYS A 10 21.97 -36.62 -23.31
C CYS A 10 22.36 -35.14 -23.55
N CYS A 11 22.15 -34.63 -24.77
CA CYS A 11 22.24 -33.20 -25.04
C CYS A 11 20.89 -32.54 -24.74
N VAL A 12 20.75 -32.01 -23.54
CA VAL A 12 19.64 -31.11 -23.20
C VAL A 12 20.06 -29.69 -23.56
N LEU A 13 19.47 -29.15 -24.62
CA LEU A 13 19.53 -27.72 -24.91
C LEU A 13 18.51 -27.04 -23.98
N PHE A 14 18.98 -26.55 -22.83
CA PHE A 14 18.22 -25.61 -22.03
C PHE A 14 18.28 -24.24 -22.71
N PHE A 15 17.18 -23.85 -23.36
CA PHE A 15 16.88 -22.44 -23.57
C PHE A 15 16.68 -21.82 -22.18
N ALA A 16 17.69 -21.11 -21.68
CA ALA A 16 17.50 -20.20 -20.56
C ALA A 16 16.71 -18.99 -21.11
N CYS A 17 15.39 -19.01 -20.95
CA CYS A 17 14.61 -17.78 -20.97
C CYS A 17 15.07 -16.99 -19.74
N LYS A 18 15.70 -15.85 -19.99
CA LYS A 18 15.94 -14.85 -18.96
C LYS A 18 14.58 -14.19 -18.78
N ASP A 19 13.80 -14.63 -17.79
CA ASP A 19 12.58 -13.91 -17.43
C ASP A 19 13.04 -12.53 -16.92
N ASP A 20 12.77 -11.51 -17.72
CA ASP A 20 12.81 -10.13 -17.26
C ASP A 20 11.65 -9.99 -16.26
N GLU A 21 11.94 -10.02 -14.96
CA GLU A 21 10.92 -9.81 -13.94
C GLU A 21 10.29 -8.43 -14.14
N ALA A 22 8.96 -8.39 -14.29
CA ALA A 22 8.25 -7.14 -14.46
C ALA A 22 8.46 -6.26 -13.22
N GLU A 23 8.76 -4.97 -13.44
CA GLU A 23 8.89 -4.00 -12.35
C GLU A 23 7.62 -3.99 -11.48
N PRO A 24 7.74 -3.94 -10.14
CA PRO A 24 6.58 -3.90 -9.26
C PRO A 24 5.73 -2.67 -9.53
N LYS A 25 4.42 -2.85 -9.70
CA LYS A 25 3.48 -1.78 -10.05
C LYS A 25 2.89 -1.12 -8.82
N ASN A 26 2.43 0.12 -8.99
CA ASN A 26 1.61 0.80 -8.00
C ASN A 26 0.16 0.38 -8.19
N GLU A 27 -0.24 -0.67 -7.50
CA GLU A 27 -1.57 -1.24 -7.58
C GLU A 27 -1.90 -2.00 -6.29
N PHE A 28 -3.18 -2.24 -6.07
CA PHE A 28 -3.64 -3.19 -5.05
C PHE A 28 -4.65 -4.16 -5.65
N THR A 29 -4.70 -5.36 -5.07
CA THR A 29 -5.70 -6.37 -5.39
C THR A 29 -6.69 -6.45 -4.25
N TYR A 30 -7.98 -6.37 -4.57
CA TYR A 30 -9.10 -6.53 -3.65
C TYR A 30 -10.22 -7.28 -4.36
N ASN A 31 -10.79 -8.30 -3.71
CA ASN A 31 -11.84 -9.13 -4.29
C ASN A 31 -11.51 -9.75 -5.68
N ASN A 32 -10.24 -10.12 -5.91
CA ASN A 32 -9.71 -10.61 -7.20
C ASN A 32 -9.72 -9.59 -8.35
N GLU A 33 -9.97 -8.32 -8.07
CA GLU A 33 -9.79 -7.22 -9.01
C GLU A 33 -8.54 -6.42 -8.63
N THR A 34 -7.91 -5.81 -9.63
CA THR A 34 -6.69 -5.01 -9.46
C THR A 34 -6.98 -3.56 -9.79
N TYR A 35 -6.56 -2.65 -8.90
CA TYR A 35 -6.81 -1.22 -8.97
C TYR A 35 -5.48 -0.47 -8.96
N GLU A 36 -5.33 0.52 -9.83
CA GLU A 36 -4.11 1.32 -9.93
C GLU A 36 -4.04 2.39 -8.82
N LEU A 37 -2.83 2.60 -8.29
CA LEU A 37 -2.51 3.68 -7.36
C LEU A 37 -1.58 4.67 -8.07
N ASN A 38 -2.09 5.85 -8.40
CA ASN A 38 -1.34 6.83 -9.17
C ASN A 38 -0.79 7.98 -8.32
N LYS A 39 -1.34 8.21 -7.12
CA LYS A 39 -0.98 9.33 -6.25
C LYS A 39 -0.89 8.90 -4.79
N GLY A 40 -0.01 9.55 -4.05
CA GLY A 40 0.11 9.43 -2.61
C GLY A 40 -0.07 10.80 -1.97
N PHE A 41 -0.85 10.85 -0.90
CA PHE A 41 -1.02 12.03 -0.06
C PHE A 41 -0.71 11.68 1.39
N ILE A 42 -0.27 12.68 2.14
CA ILE A 42 0.07 12.54 3.55
C ILE A 42 -0.54 13.69 4.36
N GLU A 43 -1.03 13.38 5.54
CA GLU A 43 -1.43 14.36 6.55
C GLU A 43 -0.74 14.04 7.88
N ASP A 44 -0.23 15.08 8.55
CA ASP A 44 0.44 14.98 9.85
C ASP A 44 -0.45 15.60 10.94
N PHE A 45 -1.04 14.75 11.79
CA PHE A 45 -1.94 15.16 12.87
C PHE A 45 -1.22 15.39 14.21
N ASP A 46 0.09 15.69 14.18
CA ASP A 46 0.91 15.98 15.35
C ASP A 46 1.05 14.76 16.32
N THR A 47 1.33 15.03 17.60
CA THR A 47 1.67 14.02 18.60
C THR A 47 0.43 13.42 19.27
N ASN A 48 0.34 12.09 19.27
CA ASN A 48 -0.61 11.33 20.08
C ASN A 48 -0.32 11.44 21.59
N SER A 49 -1.35 11.21 22.41
CA SER A 49 -1.24 11.29 23.88
C SER A 49 -0.20 10.35 24.52
N ASN A 50 0.22 9.31 23.80
CA ASN A 50 1.23 8.33 24.21
C ASN A 50 2.66 8.68 23.73
N GLY A 51 2.84 9.78 23.00
CA GLY A 51 4.12 10.21 22.42
C GLY A 51 4.48 9.58 21.07
N SER A 52 3.60 8.79 20.45
CA SER A 52 3.68 8.49 19.01
C SER A 52 3.15 9.66 18.18
N PHE A 53 3.32 9.62 16.86
CA PHE A 53 2.88 10.69 15.95
C PHE A 53 1.91 10.12 14.93
N ASP A 54 0.86 10.87 14.63
CA ASP A 54 -0.25 10.45 13.77
C ASP A 54 0.01 10.89 12.34
N VAL A 55 0.08 9.93 11.42
CA VAL A 55 0.42 10.16 10.01
C VAL A 55 -0.57 9.39 9.14
N ASP A 56 -1.46 10.14 8.51
CA ASP A 56 -2.48 9.60 7.63
C ASP A 56 -1.92 9.51 6.20
N VAL A 57 -2.11 8.35 5.58
CA VAL A 57 -1.65 8.05 4.23
C VAL A 57 -2.85 7.74 3.34
N PHE A 58 -2.93 8.45 2.21
CA PHE A 58 -3.96 8.23 1.20
C PHE A 58 -3.31 7.86 -0.13
N LEU A 59 -3.56 6.65 -0.62
CA LEU A 59 -3.06 6.18 -1.91
C LEU A 59 -4.24 6.13 -2.88
N THR A 60 -4.21 6.89 -3.96
CA THR A 60 -5.40 7.12 -4.79
C THR A 60 -5.17 6.87 -6.27
N SER A 61 -6.26 6.53 -6.95
CA SER A 61 -6.32 6.54 -8.41
C SER A 61 -6.19 7.96 -8.99
N SER A 62 -5.82 8.06 -10.27
CA SER A 62 -5.49 9.34 -10.93
C SER A 62 -6.59 10.41 -10.88
N ASN A 63 -7.85 10.02 -10.81
CA ASN A 63 -9.01 10.93 -10.84
C ASN A 63 -9.44 11.43 -9.45
N VAL A 64 -8.82 10.95 -8.38
CA VAL A 64 -9.03 11.43 -7.01
C VAL A 64 -7.94 12.47 -6.69
N ASN A 65 -8.34 13.62 -6.16
CA ASN A 65 -7.45 14.73 -5.86
C ASN A 65 -7.83 15.34 -4.50
N PHE A 66 -6.86 15.84 -3.76
CA PHE A 66 -7.12 16.71 -2.63
C PHE A 66 -7.38 18.15 -3.12
N ASP A 67 -8.51 18.74 -2.75
CA ASP A 67 -8.82 20.14 -3.05
C ASP A 67 -8.57 21.01 -1.81
N THR A 68 -7.44 21.70 -1.79
CA THR A 68 -7.04 22.59 -0.68
C THR A 68 -8.02 23.77 -0.47
N GLY A 69 -8.85 24.11 -1.46
CA GLY A 69 -9.87 25.14 -1.32
C GLY A 69 -11.09 24.68 -0.51
N VAL A 70 -11.31 23.36 -0.46
CA VAL A 70 -12.40 22.73 0.29
C VAL A 70 -11.89 22.04 1.56
N GLY A 71 -10.63 21.60 1.56
CA GLY A 71 -10.04 20.79 2.64
C GLY A 71 -10.59 19.36 2.59
N ASP A 72 -10.74 18.78 1.40
CA ASP A 72 -11.26 17.43 1.24
C ASP A 72 -10.83 16.81 -0.11
N PHE A 73 -10.96 15.49 -0.22
CA PHE A 73 -10.83 14.79 -1.49
C PHE A 73 -12.03 15.03 -2.40
N ILE A 74 -11.76 15.17 -3.69
CA ILE A 74 -12.74 15.32 -4.75
C ILE A 74 -12.48 14.33 -5.89
N GLY A 75 -13.51 14.09 -6.70
CA GLY A 75 -13.44 13.24 -7.88
C GLY A 75 -14.11 11.88 -7.70
N PHE A 76 -13.76 10.97 -8.59
CA PHE A 76 -14.32 9.62 -8.65
C PHE A 76 -13.21 8.61 -8.91
N GLY A 77 -13.08 7.59 -8.07
CA GLY A 77 -12.09 6.54 -8.24
C GLY A 77 -11.83 5.74 -6.97
N ASP A 78 -10.63 5.19 -6.88
CA ASP A 78 -10.22 4.27 -5.83
C ASP A 78 -9.25 4.94 -4.85
N MET A 79 -9.28 4.50 -3.59
CA MET A 79 -8.41 4.97 -2.52
C MET A 79 -8.13 3.85 -1.50
N VAL A 80 -6.89 3.78 -1.03
CA VAL A 80 -6.50 3.09 0.20
C VAL A 80 -6.12 4.18 1.22
N TYR A 81 -6.84 4.20 2.34
CA TYR A 81 -6.54 5.06 3.49
C TYR A 81 -5.90 4.23 4.61
N LEU A 82 -4.87 4.78 5.26
CA LEU A 82 -4.15 4.16 6.37
C LEU A 82 -3.79 5.22 7.43
N ASP A 83 -4.23 5.01 8.67
CA ASP A 83 -3.86 5.82 9.84
C ASP A 83 -2.62 5.19 10.50
N LEU A 84 -1.42 5.71 10.20
CA LEU A 84 -0.15 5.19 10.69
C LEU A 84 0.33 5.96 11.92
N ASN A 85 0.90 5.24 12.89
CA ASN A 85 1.46 5.84 14.09
C ASN A 85 2.97 5.65 14.13
N THR A 86 3.73 6.73 14.02
CA THR A 86 5.19 6.70 13.92
C THR A 86 5.87 7.01 15.25
N ASN A 87 7.21 6.90 15.29
CA ASN A 87 8.05 7.34 16.41
C ASN A 87 8.73 8.70 16.17
N SER A 88 8.36 9.44 15.12
CA SER A 88 8.97 10.73 14.76
C SER A 88 7.92 11.71 14.24
N ALA A 89 8.02 12.98 14.64
CA ALA A 89 7.11 14.02 14.17
C ALA A 89 7.20 14.21 12.65
N GLY A 90 6.03 14.36 12.01
CA GLY A 90 5.83 14.86 10.65
C GLY A 90 6.51 14.13 9.51
N GLN A 91 6.85 12.86 9.69
CA GLN A 91 7.45 12.06 8.62
C GLN A 91 7.01 10.60 8.71
N LEU A 92 6.84 9.98 7.54
CA LEU A 92 6.92 8.53 7.42
C LEU A 92 8.30 8.05 7.84
N VAL A 93 8.33 7.03 8.69
CA VAL A 93 9.57 6.40 9.14
C VAL A 93 9.57 4.96 8.66
N THR A 94 10.71 4.51 8.14
CA THR A 94 10.91 3.12 7.72
C THR A 94 10.59 2.16 8.87
N GLY A 95 9.77 1.15 8.59
CA GLY A 95 9.38 0.15 9.56
C GLY A 95 8.16 -0.65 9.14
N THR A 96 7.81 -1.63 9.97
CA THR A 96 6.60 -2.44 9.80
C THR A 96 5.54 -2.01 10.79
N TYR A 97 4.44 -1.48 10.28
CA TYR A 97 3.28 -1.03 11.03
C TYR A 97 2.28 -2.17 11.09
N ASN A 98 1.96 -2.63 12.29
CA ASN A 98 1.00 -3.72 12.49
C ASN A 98 -0.36 -3.15 12.90
N TYR A 99 -1.45 -3.76 12.44
CA TYR A 99 -2.78 -3.36 12.89
C TYR A 99 -2.88 -3.48 14.42
N SER A 100 -3.47 -2.47 15.05
CA SER A 100 -3.70 -2.44 16.49
C SER A 100 -4.91 -1.57 16.81
N VAL A 101 -5.72 -1.98 17.78
CA VAL A 101 -6.78 -1.11 18.35
C VAL A 101 -6.23 -0.05 19.32
N THR A 102 -4.91 0.04 19.44
CA THR A 102 -4.22 0.98 20.32
C THR A 102 -3.10 1.64 19.54
N ARG A 103 -3.17 2.97 19.45
CA ARG A 103 -2.11 3.81 18.90
C ARG A 103 -0.82 3.58 19.69
N ASN A 104 0.24 3.20 19.00
CA ASN A 104 1.63 3.11 19.46
C ASN A 104 2.54 3.33 18.26
N ALA A 105 3.82 3.65 18.49
CA ALA A 105 4.77 3.68 17.39
C ALA A 105 4.81 2.33 16.66
N PHE A 106 4.83 2.38 15.32
CA PHE A 106 4.79 1.23 14.41
C PHE A 106 3.50 0.41 14.52
N THR A 107 2.38 1.09 14.75
CA THR A 107 1.03 0.53 14.54
C THR A 107 0.29 1.31 13.48
N PHE A 108 -0.70 0.70 12.84
CA PHE A 108 -1.77 1.44 12.20
C PHE A 108 -3.09 1.07 12.87
N VAL A 109 -4.00 2.03 13.03
CA VAL A 109 -5.18 1.86 13.87
C VAL A 109 -6.51 1.98 13.14
N ASP A 110 -6.48 2.56 11.95
CA ASP A 110 -7.62 2.69 11.06
C ASP A 110 -7.16 2.55 9.59
N GLY A 111 -8.11 2.26 8.71
CA GLY A 111 -7.89 2.22 7.28
C GLY A 111 -9.14 1.79 6.52
N ASN A 112 -9.27 2.28 5.29
CA ASN A 112 -10.43 1.99 4.44
C ASN A 112 -9.98 1.69 3.01
N ILE A 113 -10.69 0.75 2.38
CA ILE A 113 -10.58 0.45 0.95
C ILE A 113 -11.82 1.00 0.26
N LEU A 114 -11.64 2.03 -0.55
CA LEU A 114 -12.69 2.67 -1.33
C LEU A 114 -12.46 2.32 -2.81
N THR A 115 -13.46 1.75 -3.46
CA THR A 115 -13.38 1.40 -4.90
C THR A 115 -14.53 2.03 -5.65
N SER A 116 -14.27 2.68 -6.79
CA SER A 116 -15.30 3.40 -7.57
C SER A 116 -16.12 4.37 -6.70
N PHE A 117 -15.45 5.05 -5.77
CA PHE A 117 -16.07 5.94 -4.80
C PHE A 117 -16.18 7.35 -5.36
N ASN A 118 -17.31 7.99 -5.12
CA ASN A 118 -17.58 9.37 -5.51
C ASN A 118 -17.38 10.30 -4.30
N PHE A 119 -16.25 10.97 -4.25
CA PHE A 119 -15.87 11.85 -3.14
C PHE A 119 -16.70 13.13 -3.06
N THR A 120 -17.37 13.55 -4.14
CA THR A 120 -18.30 14.70 -4.09
C THR A 120 -19.63 14.36 -3.41
N THR A 121 -20.10 13.12 -3.56
CA THR A 121 -21.39 12.66 -2.98
C THR A 121 -21.23 11.77 -1.76
N LEU A 122 -19.98 11.43 -1.41
CA LEU A 122 -19.61 10.49 -0.35
C LEU A 122 -20.35 9.17 -0.50
N SER A 123 -20.27 8.57 -1.69
CA SER A 123 -20.98 7.33 -1.99
C SER A 123 -20.18 6.39 -2.89
N GLY A 124 -20.29 5.11 -2.61
CA GLY A 124 -19.61 4.04 -3.33
C GLY A 124 -19.34 2.85 -2.41
N PRO A 125 -18.76 1.77 -2.95
CA PRO A 125 -18.19 0.70 -2.15
C PRO A 125 -17.06 1.20 -1.24
N GLU A 126 -17.13 0.78 0.02
CA GLU A 126 -16.15 1.05 1.06
C GLU A 126 -16.07 -0.19 1.97
N ASP A 127 -14.87 -0.54 2.41
CA ASP A 127 -14.63 -1.65 3.32
C ASP A 127 -13.50 -1.32 4.31
N GLU A 128 -13.79 -1.43 5.61
CA GLU A 128 -12.89 -1.06 6.71
C GLU A 128 -11.81 -2.14 6.91
N VAL A 129 -10.57 -1.73 7.22
CA VAL A 129 -9.45 -2.63 7.52
C VAL A 129 -9.45 -2.99 9.01
N VAL A 130 -9.37 -4.29 9.32
CA VAL A 130 -9.46 -4.82 10.70
C VAL A 130 -8.27 -5.68 11.13
N ALA A 131 -7.32 -5.94 10.22
CA ALA A 131 -6.06 -6.60 10.51
C ALA A 131 -5.07 -6.38 9.36
N GLY A 132 -3.79 -6.65 9.60
CA GLY A 132 -2.77 -6.66 8.56
C GLY A 132 -1.48 -5.99 8.98
N THR A 133 -0.65 -5.76 7.97
CA THR A 133 0.64 -5.08 8.09
C THR A 133 0.88 -4.12 6.94
N VAL A 134 1.52 -3.00 7.25
CA VAL A 134 2.03 -2.03 6.28
C VAL A 134 3.53 -1.94 6.48
N GLU A 135 4.31 -2.23 5.45
CA GLU A 135 5.75 -2.01 5.41
C GLU A 135 6.04 -0.69 4.72
N VAL A 136 6.78 0.18 5.40
CA VAL A 136 7.20 1.48 4.90
C VAL A 136 8.70 1.46 4.70
N GLU A 137 9.14 1.81 3.49
CA GLU A 137 10.52 2.19 3.19
C GLU A 137 10.53 3.69 2.90
N ALA A 138 10.79 4.49 3.93
CA ALA A 138 10.86 5.94 3.80
C ALA A 138 12.11 6.34 3.02
N GLY A 139 11.94 7.18 2.00
CA GLY A 139 13.01 7.66 1.14
C GLY A 139 12.79 9.09 0.67
N SER A 140 13.77 9.60 -0.08
CA SER A 140 13.72 10.94 -0.67
C SER A 140 14.28 10.88 -2.10
N PRO A 141 13.50 11.28 -3.13
CA PRO A 141 12.17 11.89 -3.02
C PRO A 141 11.01 10.89 -2.85
N GLU A 142 11.23 9.60 -3.11
CA GLU A 142 10.17 8.59 -3.11
C GLU A 142 10.24 7.69 -1.87
N SER A 143 9.08 7.28 -1.37
CA SER A 143 8.97 6.20 -0.38
C SER A 143 8.16 5.04 -0.96
N THR A 144 8.38 3.84 -0.43
CA THR A 144 7.60 2.65 -0.77
C THR A 144 6.67 2.30 0.39
N ILE A 145 5.43 1.98 0.08
CA ILE A 145 4.42 1.43 0.99
C ILE A 145 3.99 0.09 0.40
N GLU A 146 4.19 -0.99 1.14
CA GLU A 146 3.67 -2.32 0.81
C GLU A 146 2.71 -2.76 1.90
N PHE A 147 1.59 -3.37 1.53
CA PHE A 147 0.57 -3.73 2.51
C PHE A 147 -0.08 -5.08 2.20
N ASP A 148 -0.35 -5.81 3.27
CA ASP A 148 -1.14 -7.05 3.31
C ASP A 148 -2.17 -6.90 4.43
N LEU A 149 -3.41 -6.63 4.03
CA LEU A 149 -4.50 -6.23 4.90
C LEU A 149 -5.66 -7.21 4.82
N VAL A 150 -6.49 -7.18 5.85
CA VAL A 150 -7.76 -7.90 5.91
C VAL A 150 -8.86 -6.93 6.29
N THR A 151 -9.93 -6.92 5.52
CA THR A 151 -11.08 -6.04 5.76
C THR A 151 -12.16 -6.69 6.64
N VAL A 152 -13.10 -5.90 7.13
CA VAL A 152 -14.24 -6.36 7.95
C VAL A 152 -15.14 -7.34 7.19
N SER A 153 -15.20 -7.24 5.86
CA SER A 153 -15.88 -8.24 5.02
C SER A 153 -15.11 -9.57 4.87
N GLY A 154 -13.90 -9.64 5.43
CA GLY A 154 -13.04 -10.83 5.44
C GLY A 154 -12.22 -11.01 4.16
N LEU A 155 -12.09 -9.97 3.35
CA LEU A 155 -11.33 -9.99 2.10
C LEU A 155 -9.88 -9.57 2.34
N SER A 156 -8.97 -10.18 1.58
CA SER A 156 -7.55 -9.79 1.57
C SER A 156 -7.33 -8.63 0.61
N VAL A 157 -6.47 -7.70 1.02
CA VAL A 157 -6.02 -6.57 0.21
C VAL A 157 -4.50 -6.60 0.20
N ILE A 158 -3.91 -6.85 -0.95
CA ILE A 158 -2.44 -6.85 -1.11
C ILE A 158 -2.09 -5.79 -2.14
N GLY A 159 -1.18 -4.90 -1.80
CA GLY A 159 -0.82 -3.82 -2.69
C GLY A 159 0.51 -3.18 -2.38
N ARG A 160 0.91 -2.31 -3.30
CA ARG A 160 2.15 -1.55 -3.25
C ARG A 160 1.95 -0.17 -3.85
N TYR A 161 2.64 0.81 -3.28
CA TYR A 161 2.83 2.12 -3.86
C TYR A 161 4.29 2.55 -3.67
N MET A 162 4.92 3.05 -4.73
CA MET A 162 6.20 3.73 -4.69
C MET A 162 6.07 5.08 -5.37
N GLY A 163 6.36 6.15 -4.66
CA GLY A 163 6.25 7.50 -5.21
C GLY A 163 6.46 8.59 -4.17
N THR A 164 6.24 9.82 -4.62
CA THR A 164 6.23 11.01 -3.76
C THR A 164 4.87 11.14 -3.05
N PHE A 165 4.83 11.96 -2.00
CA PHE A 165 3.60 12.31 -1.28
C PHE A 165 3.34 13.81 -1.40
N GLU A 166 2.09 14.17 -1.69
CA GLU A 166 1.59 15.55 -1.62
C GLU A 166 0.95 15.78 -0.25
N ASP A 167 1.10 16.99 0.31
CA ASP A 167 0.48 17.32 1.60
C ASP A 167 -1.04 17.47 1.45
N ALA A 168 -1.80 16.78 2.30
CA ALA A 168 -3.26 16.90 2.44
C ALA A 168 -3.58 17.45 3.84
N ASP A 169 -3.35 18.74 4.05
CA ASP A 169 -3.63 19.43 5.32
C ASP A 169 -5.12 19.87 5.32
N PHE A 170 -5.96 19.24 6.16
CA PHE A 170 -7.41 19.48 6.23
C PHE A 170 -7.80 20.72 7.06
#